data_AF-A0A0R2S620-F1
#
_entry.id   AF-A0A0R2S620-F1
#
_cell.length_a   1.000
_cell.length_b   1.000
_cell.length_c   1.000
_cell.angle_alpha   90.00
_cell.angle_beta   90.00
_cell.angle_gamma   90.00
#
_symmetry.space_group_name_H-M   'P 1'
#
loop_
_entity.id
_entity.type
_entity.pdbx_description
1 polymer ?
#
loop_
_entity_poly.entity_id
_entity_poly.type
_entity_poly.pdbx_seq_one_letter_code
_entity_poly.pdbx_strand_id
1 'polypeptide(L)'
;MYFLMTYICFFSMAETNHLTVDDAIFLLVLGGIGMIIPTPGGMGSYHYLVMIGLAVLGVGTVYVGKGGDPTNPALIFPTIVHVAQTLVAIILGLIGLLVLFLSKKKKNVTS
;
A
#
# COMPACT_ATOMS: atom_id res chain seq x y z
N MET A 1 8.86 -6.07 -0.29
CA MET A 1 7.59 -6.06 0.47
C MET A 1 6.51 -5.29 -0.27
N TYR A 2 6.67 -3.98 -0.53
CA TYR A 2 5.63 -3.16 -1.17
C TYR A 2 5.19 -3.63 -2.57
N PHE A 3 6.14 -3.96 -3.46
CA PHE A 3 5.83 -4.55 -4.78
C PHE A 3 4.95 -5.81 -4.67
N LEU A 4 5.37 -6.76 -3.84
CA LEU A 4 4.68 -8.04 -3.68
C LEU A 4 3.27 -7.85 -3.12
N MET A 5 3.09 -6.92 -2.18
CA MET A 5 1.77 -6.58 -1.65
C MET A 5 0.86 -6.00 -2.75
N THR A 6 1.36 -5.05 -3.54
CA THR A 6 0.59 -4.46 -4.65
C THR A 6 0.18 -5.52 -5.67
N TYR A 7 1.10 -6.42 -6.05
CA TYR A 7 0.82 -7.50 -7.00
C TYR A 7 -0.20 -8.52 -6.44
N ILE A 8 -0.06 -8.92 -5.17
CA ILE A 8 -1.03 -9.84 -4.54
C ILE A 8 -2.42 -9.20 -4.48
N CYS A 9 -2.51 -7.90 -4.22
CA CYS A 9 -3.78 -7.19 -4.18
C CYS A 9 -4.51 -7.15 -5.53
N PHE A 10 -3.84 -7.33 -6.68
CA PHE A 10 -4.51 -7.46 -7.99
C PHE A 10 -5.47 -8.64 -8.03
N PHE A 11 -5.14 -9.73 -7.36
CA PHE A 11 -6.01 -10.90 -7.27
C PHE A 11 -7.21 -10.69 -6.33
N SER A 12 -7.26 -9.57 -5.60
CA SER A 12 -8.37 -9.27 -4.68
C SER A 12 -9.62 -8.75 -5.40
N MET A 13 -9.51 -8.31 -6.66
CA MET A 13 -10.62 -7.69 -7.40
C MET A 13 -10.66 -8.20 -8.85
N ALA A 14 -11.86 -8.46 -9.37
CA ALA A 14 -12.02 -8.91 -10.76
C ALA A 14 -11.46 -7.88 -11.76
N GLU A 15 -11.64 -6.59 -11.45
CA GLU A 15 -11.21 -5.47 -12.29
C GLU A 15 -9.69 -5.32 -12.40
N THR A 16 -8.91 -5.82 -11.43
CA THR A 16 -7.44 -5.72 -11.43
C THR A 16 -6.73 -7.05 -11.67
N ASN A 17 -7.45 -8.17 -11.70
CA ASN A 17 -6.86 -9.51 -11.85
C ASN A 17 -6.17 -9.74 -13.21
N HIS A 18 -6.51 -8.95 -14.23
CA HIS A 18 -5.86 -9.02 -15.55
C HIS A 18 -4.55 -8.22 -15.64
N LEU A 19 -4.22 -7.43 -14.59
CA LEU A 19 -3.02 -6.63 -14.54
C LEU A 19 -1.78 -7.50 -14.34
N THR A 20 -0.69 -7.10 -14.99
CA THR A 20 0.56 -7.85 -15.04
C THR A 20 1.55 -7.39 -13.98
N VAL A 21 2.69 -8.08 -13.92
CA VAL A 21 3.83 -7.68 -13.08
C VAL A 21 4.34 -6.28 -13.44
N ASP A 22 4.34 -5.93 -14.73
CA ASP A 22 4.81 -4.62 -15.19
C ASP A 22 3.90 -3.49 -14.68
N ASP A 23 2.58 -3.74 -14.65
CA ASP A 23 1.59 -2.81 -14.10
C ASP A 23 1.75 -2.63 -12.58
N ALA A 24 2.13 -3.69 -11.86
CA ALA A 24 2.46 -3.60 -10.44
C ALA A 24 3.71 -2.74 -10.19
N ILE A 25 4.74 -2.84 -11.05
CA ILE A 25 5.93 -1.98 -10.98
C ILE A 25 5.55 -0.53 -11.29
N PHE A 26 4.71 -0.30 -12.30
CA PHE A 26 4.21 1.02 -12.65
C PHE A 26 3.47 1.68 -11.47
N LEU A 27 2.50 0.98 -10.87
CA LEU A 27 1.79 1.47 -9.70
C LEU A 27 2.68 1.65 -8.48
N LEU A 28 3.71 0.82 -8.31
CA LEU A 28 4.70 0.99 -7.25
C LEU A 28 5.47 2.30 -7.39
N VAL A 29 5.91 2.65 -8.62
CA VAL A 29 6.61 3.91 -8.88
C VAL A 29 5.69 5.10 -8.59
N LEU A 30 4.45 5.07 -9.08
CA LEU A 30 3.46 6.13 -8.83
C LEU A 30 3.13 6.27 -7.34
N GLY A 31 2.93 5.15 -6.64
CA GLY A 31 2.72 5.12 -5.20
C GLY A 31 3.92 5.68 -4.43
N GLY A 32 5.14 5.35 -4.85
CA GLY A 32 6.38 5.91 -4.31
C GLY A 32 6.43 7.43 -4.45
N ILE A 33 6.11 7.96 -5.63
CA ILE A 33 6.03 9.42 -5.87
C ILE A 33 4.96 10.05 -4.96
N GLY A 34 3.79 9.41 -4.82
CA GLY A 34 2.72 9.89 -3.96
C GLY A 34 3.07 9.94 -2.48
N MET A 35 3.94 9.04 -2.02
CA MET A 35 4.45 9.06 -0.64
C MET A 35 5.54 10.12 -0.41
N ILE A 36 6.22 10.59 -1.46
CA ILE A 36 7.24 11.66 -1.36
C ILE A 36 6.59 13.04 -1.14
N ILE A 37 5.39 13.26 -1.68
CA ILE A 37 4.67 14.52 -1.53
C ILE A 37 4.29 14.71 -0.06
N PRO A 38 4.58 15.86 0.58
CA PRO A 38 4.41 16.07 2.01
C PRO A 38 2.94 16.27 2.39
N THR A 39 2.18 15.17 2.37
CA THR A 39 0.83 15.09 2.95
C THR A 39 0.88 14.26 4.25
N PRO A 40 -0.07 14.43 5.20
CA PRO A 40 -0.06 13.66 6.44
C PRO A 40 -0.04 12.15 6.16
N GLY A 41 1.09 11.50 6.44
CA GLY A 41 1.31 10.08 6.16
C GLY A 41 1.30 9.68 4.67
N GLY A 42 1.43 10.64 3.74
CA GLY A 42 1.42 10.37 2.30
C GLY A 42 0.08 9.91 1.73
N MET A 43 -0.97 9.74 2.56
CA MET A 43 -2.22 9.10 2.16
C MET A 43 -2.87 9.81 0.97
N GLY A 44 -3.16 11.11 1.08
CA GLY A 44 -3.91 11.83 0.03
C GLY A 44 -3.22 11.80 -1.34
N SER A 45 -1.92 12.05 -1.37
CA SER A 45 -1.11 12.06 -2.59
C SER A 45 -0.86 10.66 -3.14
N TYR A 46 -0.67 9.65 -2.28
CA TYR A 46 -0.59 8.24 -2.68
C TYR A 46 -1.89 7.77 -3.35
N HIS A 47 -3.03 7.94 -2.68
CA HIS A 47 -4.33 7.50 -3.21
C HIS A 47 -4.61 8.13 -4.57
N TYR A 48 -4.37 9.44 -4.68
CA TYR A 48 -4.61 10.17 -5.92
C TYR A 48 -3.72 9.70 -7.08
N LEU A 49 -2.42 9.48 -6.85
CA LEU A 49 -1.52 9.03 -7.92
C LEU A 49 -1.76 7.57 -8.33
N VAL A 50 -2.10 6.69 -7.39
CA VAL A 50 -2.45 5.30 -7.72
C VAL A 50 -3.80 5.24 -8.44
N MET A 51 -4.76 6.11 -8.11
CA MET A 51 -6.01 6.27 -8.87
C MET A 51 -5.73 6.66 -10.32
N ILE A 52 -4.84 7.64 -10.55
CA ILE A 52 -4.43 8.04 -11.90
C ILE A 52 -3.77 6.87 -12.62
N GLY A 53 -2.87 6.16 -11.94
CA GLY A 53 -2.21 4.98 -12.50
C GLY A 53 -3.21 3.90 -12.95
N LEU A 54 -4.17 3.56 -12.11
CA LEU A 54 -5.21 2.59 -12.45
C LEU A 54 -6.10 3.06 -13.59
N ALA A 55 -6.48 4.35 -13.62
CA ALA A 55 -7.26 4.91 -14.72
C ALA A 55 -6.50 4.85 -16.06
N VAL A 56 -5.18 5.08 -16.05
CA VAL A 56 -4.32 4.92 -17.24
C VAL A 56 -4.26 3.45 -17.69
N LEU A 57 -4.28 2.51 -16.74
CA LEU A 57 -4.36 1.07 -17.00
C LEU A 57 -5.77 0.61 -17.39
N GLY A 58 -6.74 1.52 -17.53
CA GLY A 58 -8.12 1.20 -17.91
C GLY A 58 -8.99 0.69 -16.77
N VAL A 59 -8.54 0.78 -15.52
CA VAL A 59 -9.26 0.32 -14.33
C VAL A 59 -9.87 1.50 -13.59
N GLY A 60 -11.19 1.68 -13.74
CA GLY A 60 -11.96 2.71 -13.05
C GLY A 60 -11.70 4.13 -13.57
N THR A 61 -12.25 5.13 -12.85
CA THR A 61 -12.13 6.55 -13.22
C THR A 61 -11.57 7.39 -12.08
N VAL A 62 -10.83 8.45 -12.40
CA VAL A 62 -10.35 9.40 -11.39
C VAL A 62 -11.48 10.37 -11.05
N TYR A 63 -12.24 10.06 -10.00
CA TYR A 63 -13.27 10.96 -9.52
C TYR A 63 -13.18 11.14 -8.00
N VAL A 64 -12.91 12.38 -7.58
CA VAL A 64 -12.75 12.76 -6.18
C VAL A 64 -13.76 13.88 -5.89
N GLY A 65 -15.02 13.52 -5.63
CA GLY A 65 -16.09 14.49 -5.42
C GLY A 65 -17.34 13.89 -4.77
N LYS A 66 -18.25 14.75 -4.27
CA LYS A 66 -19.44 14.39 -3.48
C LYS A 66 -20.55 13.63 -4.25
N GLY A 67 -20.25 13.15 -5.45
CA GLY A 67 -21.13 12.31 -6.28
C GLY A 67 -20.38 11.17 -6.98
N GLY A 68 -19.20 10.81 -6.47
CA GLY A 68 -18.42 9.70 -7.03
C GLY A 68 -19.08 8.36 -6.72
N ASP A 69 -18.99 7.43 -7.67
CA ASP A 69 -19.43 6.07 -7.47
C ASP A 69 -18.54 5.39 -6.40
N PRO A 70 -19.09 5.02 -5.23
CA PRO A 70 -18.31 4.35 -4.18
C PRO A 70 -17.84 2.96 -4.58
N THR A 71 -18.37 2.38 -5.68
CA THR A 71 -17.97 1.09 -6.22
C THR A 71 -16.79 1.18 -7.19
N ASN A 72 -16.28 2.37 -7.45
CA ASN A 72 -15.21 2.59 -8.41
C ASN A 72 -13.90 1.88 -7.98
N PRO A 73 -13.37 0.95 -8.79
CA PRO A 73 -12.20 0.17 -8.44
C PRO A 73 -10.95 1.04 -8.25
N ALA A 74 -10.85 2.18 -8.94
CA ALA A 74 -9.74 3.12 -8.77
C ALA A 74 -9.71 3.74 -7.37
N LEU A 75 -10.87 3.94 -6.71
CA LEU A 75 -10.95 4.46 -5.33
C LEU A 75 -10.67 3.38 -4.29
N ILE A 76 -11.20 2.18 -4.52
CA ILE A 76 -11.15 1.07 -3.57
C ILE A 76 -9.75 0.46 -3.52
N PHE A 77 -9.14 0.20 -4.67
CA PHE A 77 -7.89 -0.55 -4.76
C PHE A 77 -6.71 0.10 -4.00
N PRO A 78 -6.41 1.40 -4.17
CA PRO A 78 -5.32 2.04 -3.44
C PRO A 78 -5.52 1.96 -1.92
N THR A 79 -6.78 1.98 -1.48
CA THR A 79 -7.15 1.87 -0.07
C THR A 79 -6.90 0.49 0.48
N ILE A 80 -7.29 -0.57 -0.25
CA ILE A 80 -6.97 -1.94 0.13
C ILE A 80 -5.46 -2.13 0.26
N VAL A 81 -4.69 -1.69 -0.74
CA VAL A 81 -3.23 -1.83 -0.75
C VAL A 81 -2.59 -1.09 0.42
N HIS A 82 -2.95 0.18 0.63
CA HIS A 82 -2.37 1.01 1.70
C HIS A 82 -2.69 0.46 3.09
N VAL A 83 -3.93 0.02 3.32
CA VAL A 83 -4.36 -0.57 4.59
C VAL A 83 -3.64 -1.90 4.82
N ALA A 84 -3.54 -2.77 3.81
CA ALA A 84 -2.83 -4.04 3.92
C ALA A 84 -1.34 -3.82 4.27
N GLN A 85 -0.68 -2.86 3.60
CA GLN A 85 0.71 -2.51 3.86
C GLN A 85 0.90 -1.96 5.28
N THR A 86 -0.01 -1.09 5.74
CA THR A 86 0.02 -0.50 7.09
C THR A 86 -0.20 -1.58 8.15
N LEU A 87 -1.15 -2.48 7.94
CA LEU A 87 -1.45 -3.57 8.87
C LEU A 87 -0.25 -4.50 9.03
N VAL A 88 0.38 -4.92 7.93
CA VAL A 88 1.57 -5.76 7.97
C VAL A 88 2.73 -5.05 8.67
N ALA A 89 2.93 -3.75 8.41
CA ALA A 89 3.94 -2.95 9.08
C ALA A 89 3.72 -2.89 10.60
N ILE A 90 2.47 -2.71 11.05
CA ILE A 90 2.12 -2.71 12.48
C ILE A 90 2.38 -4.08 13.10
N ILE A 91 1.91 -5.16 12.48
CA ILE A 91 2.05 -6.53 13.01
C ILE A 91 3.54 -6.90 13.13
N LEU A 92 4.31 -6.73 12.05
CA LEU A 92 5.75 -7.04 12.06
C LEU A 92 6.53 -6.13 13.02
N GLY A 93 6.15 -4.86 13.12
CA GLY A 93 6.71 -3.92 14.09
C GLY A 93 6.48 -4.36 15.54
N LEU A 94 5.25 -4.77 15.87
CA LEU A 94 4.91 -5.30 17.19
C LEU A 94 5.65 -6.59 17.51
N ILE A 95 5.73 -7.53 16.55
CA ILE A 95 6.52 -8.75 16.71
C ILE A 95 7.99 -8.42 16.96
N GLY A 96 8.58 -7.51 16.18
CA GLY A 96 9.95 -7.06 16.36
C GLY A 96 10.19 -6.44 17.75
N LEU A 97 9.24 -5.64 18.23
CA LEU A 97 9.29 -5.05 19.57
C LEU A 97 9.22 -6.11 20.68
N LEU A 98 8.33 -7.10 20.55
CA LEU A 98 8.21 -8.21 21.49
C LEU A 98 9.49 -9.05 21.51
N VAL A 99 10.03 -9.39 20.34
CA VAL A 99 11.29 -10.12 20.21
C VAL A 99 12.43 -9.34 20.85
N LEU A 100 12.51 -8.02 20.67
CA LEU A 100 13.53 -7.18 21.31
C LEU A 100 13.43 -7.22 22.85
N PHE A 101 12.21 -7.11 23.40
CA PHE A 101 12.01 -7.18 24.86
C PHE A 101 12.32 -8.55 25.44
N LEU A 102 11.99 -9.62 24.71
CA LEU A 102 12.29 -11.01 25.09
C LEU A 102 13.77 -11.35 24.89
N SER A 103 14.45 -10.69 23.94
CA SER A 103 15.88 -10.89 23.64
C SER A 103 16.81 -10.16 24.62
N LYS A 104 16.37 -9.87 25.86
CA LYS A 104 17.25 -9.38 26.94
C LYS A 104 18.45 -10.34 27.08
N LYS A 105 19.55 -9.94 26.47
CA LYS A 105 20.83 -10.63 26.52
C LYS A 105 21.31 -10.58 27.97
N LYS A 106 21.58 -11.75 28.57
CA LYS A 106 22.42 -11.88 29.77
C LYS A 106 23.72 -11.12 29.50
N LYS A 107 23.85 -9.92 30.06
CA LYS A 107 25.17 -9.33 30.30
C LYS A 107 25.77 -10.10 31.47
N ASN A 108 26.45 -11.21 31.16
CA ASN A 108 27.54 -11.69 32.01
C ASN A 108 28.65 -10.64 31.91
N VAL A 109 28.51 -9.56 32.69
CA VAL A 109 29.66 -8.74 33.03
C VAL A 109 30.38 -9.53 34.11
N THR A 110 31.31 -10.38 33.69
CA THR A 110 32.33 -10.92 34.59
C THR A 110 33.09 -9.74 35.16
N SER A 111 33.04 -9.66 36.49
CA SER A 111 33.82 -8.78 37.37
C SER A 111 35.32 -8.93 37.17
#